data_AF-A0A1X2L183-F1
#
_entry.id   AF-A0A1X2L183-F1
#
_cell.length_a   1.000
_cell.length_b   1.000
_cell.length_c   1.000
_cell.angle_alpha   90.00
_cell.angle_beta   90.00
_cell.angle_gamma   90.00
#
_symmetry.space_group_name_H-M   'P 1'
#
loop_
_entity.id
_entity.type
_entity.pdbx_description
1 polymer ?
#
loop_
_entity_poly.entity_id
_entity_poly.type
_entity_poly.pdbx_seq_one_letter_code
_entity_poly.pdbx_strand_id
1 'polypeptide(L)' 'MAEEIRQLQRALETRDVIGQAKGMLMERFDIDAAAAFDLQVRLSQTLSTPLAEPAHKLIQIDHPNR' A
#
# COMPACT_ATOMS: atom_id res chain seq x y z
N MET A 1 14.22 -24.12 -1.57
CA MET A 1 14.76 -22.97 -2.33
C MET A 1 13.70 -22.23 -3.14
N ALA A 2 13.00 -22.86 -4.09
CA ALA A 2 12.03 -22.14 -4.95
C ALA A 2 10.86 -21.49 -4.20
N GLU A 3 10.37 -22.08 -3.11
CA GLU A 3 9.27 -21.51 -2.30
C GLU A 3 9.70 -20.27 -1.50
N GLU A 4 10.88 -20.30 -0.91
CA GLU A 4 11.43 -19.20 -0.11
C GLU A 4 11.67 -17.95 -0.95
N ILE A 5 12.16 -18.13 -2.18
CA ILE A 5 12.32 -17.05 -3.16
C ILE A 5 10.96 -16.41 -3.50
N ARG A 6 9.90 -17.21 -3.69
CA ARG A 6 8.56 -16.70 -3.96
C ARG A 6 7.99 -15.88 -2.81
N GLN A 7 8.17 -16.36 -1.57
CA GLN A 7 7.70 -15.63 -0.38
C GLN A 7 8.42 -14.28 -0.23
N LEU A 8 9.73 -14.24 -0.48
CA LEU A 8 10.50 -12.99 -0.48
C LEU A 8 10.05 -12.03 -1.59
N GLN A 9 9.80 -12.53 -2.80
CA GLN A 9 9.28 -11.72 -3.91
C GLN A 9 7.92 -11.12 -3.56
N ARG A 10 7.00 -11.91 -2.98
CA ARG A 10 5.70 -11.42 -2.51
C ARG A 10 5.83 -10.33 -1.45
N ALA A 11 6.75 -10.48 -0.51
CA ALA A 11 7.00 -9.49 0.51
C ALA A 11 7.52 -8.17 -0.09
N LEU A 12 8.39 -8.24 -1.10
CA LEU A 12 8.90 -7.07 -1.81
C LEU A 12 7.79 -6.36 -2.60
N GLU A 13 7.01 -7.11 -3.39
CA GLU A 13 5.87 -6.56 -4.13
C GLU A 13 4.90 -5.82 -3.20
N THR A 14 4.57 -6.44 -2.06
CA THR A 14 3.68 -5.86 -1.06
C THR A 14 4.23 -4.56 -0.49
N ARG A 15 5.53 -4.52 -0.17
CA ARG A 15 6.20 -3.33 0.36
C ARG A 15 6.17 -2.18 -0.65
N ASP A 16 6.41 -2.48 -1.92
CA ASP A 16 6.47 -1.45 -2.97
C ASP A 16 5.09 -0.83 -3.22
N VAL A 17 4.03 -1.64 -3.21
CA VAL A 17 2.63 -1.18 -3.31
C VAL A 17 2.26 -0.26 -2.14
N ILE A 18 2.59 -0.65 -0.91
CA ILE A 18 2.33 0.17 0.28
C ILE A 18 3.11 1.49 0.20
N GLY A 19 4.35 1.45 -0.28
CA GLY A 19 5.20 2.63 -0.48
C GLY A 19 4.62 3.62 -1.49
N GLN A 20 4.10 3.13 -2.63
CA GLN A 20 3.47 3.96 -3.64
C GLN A 20 2.19 4.63 -3.13
N ALA A 21 1.29 3.84 -2.52
CA ALA A 21 0.07 4.38 -1.94
C ALA A 21 0.37 5.42 -0.84
N LYS A 22 1.46 5.22 -0.08
CA LYS A 22 1.92 6.19 0.92
C LYS A 22 2.30 7.51 0.27
N GLY A 23 3.09 7.48 -0.81
CA GLY A 23 3.45 8.68 -1.57
C GLY A 23 2.23 9.44 -2.09
N MET A 24 1.23 8.73 -2.64
CA MET A 24 -0.02 9.34 -3.10
C MET A 24 -0.78 10.02 -1.97
N LEU A 25 -0.87 9.38 -0.80
CA LEU A 25 -1.54 9.97 0.37
C LEU A 25 -0.80 11.20 0.89
N MET A 26 0.54 11.16 0.91
CA MET A 26 1.37 12.31 1.29
C MET A 26 1.08 13.51 0.38
N GLU A 27 1.09 13.31 -0.94
CA GLU A 27 0.81 14.37 -1.92
C GLU A 27 -0.61 14.91 -1.81
N ARG A 28 -1.60 14.02 -1.70
CA ARG A 28 -3.02 14.40 -1.75
C ARG A 28 -3.55 15.05 -0.47
N PHE A 29 -2.97 14.72 0.68
CA PHE A 29 -3.40 15.24 1.98
C PHE A 29 -2.41 16.20 2.62
N ASP A 30 -1.26 16.47 1.98
CA ASP A 30 -0.17 17.30 2.50
C ASP A 30 0.29 16.83 3.91
N ILE A 31 0.55 15.53 4.02
CA ILE A 31 0.95 14.87 5.27
C ILE A 31 2.30 14.17 5.12
N ASP A 32 2.98 13.96 6.25
CA ASP A 32 4.22 13.21 6.26
C ASP A 32 4.01 11.69 6.06
N ALA A 33 5.11 10.98 5.88
CA ALA A 33 5.10 9.54 5.64
C ALA A 33 4.54 8.73 6.82
N ALA A 34 4.70 9.19 8.07
CA ALA A 34 4.20 8.48 9.24
C ALA A 34 2.67 8.59 9.30
N ALA A 35 2.14 9.79 9.15
CA ALA A 35 0.70 10.04 9.09
C ALA A 35 0.03 9.32 7.92
N ALA A 36 0.66 9.29 6.74
CA ALA A 36 0.16 8.56 5.59
C ALA A 36 0.10 7.04 5.84
N PHE A 37 1.10 6.47 6.51
CA PHE A 37 1.10 5.06 6.87
C PHE A 37 0.02 4.74 7.92
N ASP A 38 -0.12 5.58 8.95
CA ASP A 38 -1.16 5.44 9.97
C ASP A 38 -2.57 5.47 9.37
N LEU A 39 -2.79 6.32 8.36
CA LEU A 39 -4.05 6.36 7.63
C LEU A 39 -4.32 5.03 6.90
N GLN A 40 -3.32 4.44 6.24
CA GLN A 40 -3.47 3.12 5.61
C GLN A 40 -3.80 2.03 6.64
N VAL A 41 -3.13 2.05 7.81
CA VAL A 41 -3.40 1.11 8.91
C VAL A 41 -4.84 1.23 9.39
N ARG A 42 -5.32 2.45 9.62
CA ARG A 42 -6.71 2.69 10.04
C ARG A 42 -7.71 2.22 9.00
N LEU A 43 -7.45 2.45 7.72
CA LEU A 43 -8.30 1.98 6.62
C LEU A 43 -8.34 0.45 6.55
N SER A 44 -7.18 -0.21 6.64
CA SER A 44 -7.05 -1.67 6.68
C SER A 44 -7.85 -2.27 7.84
N GLN A 45 -7.71 -1.72 9.04
CA GLN A 45 -8.47 -2.16 10.22
C GLN A 45 -9.97 -1.95 10.05
N THR A 46 -10.38 -0.79 9.53
CA THR A 46 -11.79 -0.44 9.29
C THR A 46 -12.45 -1.38 8.29
N LEU A 47 -11.72 -1.77 7.25
CA LEU A 47 -12.19 -2.70 6.22
C LEU A 47 -12.00 -4.17 6.62
N SER A 48 -11.26 -4.43 7.70
CA SER A 48 -10.81 -5.77 8.10
C SER A 48 -10.09 -6.52 6.97
N THR A 49 -9.26 -5.81 6.19
CA THR A 49 -8.50 -6.34 5.06
C THR A 49 -6.99 -6.20 5.28
N PRO A 50 -6.15 -7.00 4.59
CA PRO A 50 -4.70 -6.82 4.62
C PRO A 50 -4.31 -5.41 4.15
N LEU A 51 -3.26 -4.82 4.74
CA LEU A 51 -2.79 -3.45 4.44
C LEU A 51 -2.49 -3.19 2.95
N ALA A 52 -2.05 -4.23 2.23
CA ALA A 52 -1.77 -4.17 0.80
C ALA A 52 -3.03 -3.90 -0.04
N GLU A 53 -4.21 -4.34 0.42
CA GLU A 53 -5.45 -4.23 -0.34
C GLU A 53 -5.95 -2.78 -0.52
N PRO A 54 -6.09 -1.94 0.54
CA PRO A 54 -6.43 -0.54 0.35
C PRO A 54 -5.34 0.22 -0.42
N ALA A 55 -4.06 -0.17 -0.28
CA ALA A 55 -2.98 0.41 -1.06
C ALA A 55 -3.14 0.12 -2.57
N HIS A 56 -3.45 -1.12 -2.96
CA HIS A 56 -3.78 -1.46 -4.35
C HIS A 56 -4.97 -0.64 -4.89
N LYS A 57 -6.05 -0.53 -4.11
CA LYS A 57 -7.24 0.23 -4.52
C LYS A 57 -6.92 1.72 -4.72
N LEU A 58 -6.10 2.30 -3.84
CA LEU A 58 -5.62 3.68 -3.98
C LEU A 58 -4.86 3.88 -5.29
N ILE A 59 -3.91 2.99 -5.59
CA ILE A 59 -3.11 3.06 -6.84
C ILE A 59 -4.01 2.94 -8.07
N GLN A 60 -4.99 2.03 -8.05
CA GLN A 60 -5.93 1.84 -9.16
C GLN A 60 -6.81 3.07 -9.41
N ILE A 61 -7.22 3.78 -8.36
CA ILE A 61 -8.01 5.01 -8.49
C ILE A 61 -7.18 6.13 -9.11
N ASP A 62 -5.90 6.23 -8.73
CA ASP A 62 -4.98 7.26 -9.22
C ASP A 62 -4.51 7.01 -10.66
N HIS A 63 -4.39 5.73 -11.05
CA HIS A 63 -4.05 5.30 -12.40
C HIS A 63 -5.21 4.52 -13.05
N PRO A 64 -6.36 5.16 -13.34
CA PRO A 64 -7.55 4.45 -13.81
C PRO A 64 -7.43 3.85 -15.22
N ASN A 65 -6.28 3.99 -15.91
CA ASN A 65 -6.15 3.59 -17.31
C ASN A 65 -4.71 3.27 -17.76
N ARG A 66 -4.00 2.40 -17.04
CA ARG A 66 -2.74 1.80 -17.51
C ARG A 66 -2.88 0.31 -17.72
#